data_AF-T1IZX6-F1
#
_entry.id   AF-T1IZX6-F1
#
_cell.length_a   1.000
_cell.length_b   1.000
_cell.length_c   1.000
_cell.angle_alpha   90.00
_cell.angle_beta   90.00
_cell.angle_gamma   90.00
#
_symmetry.space_group_name_H-M   'P 1'
#
loop_
_entity.id
_entity.type
_entity.pdbx_description
1 polymer ?
#
loop_
_entity_poly.entity_id
_entity_poly.type
_entity_poly.pdbx_seq_one_letter_code
_entity_poly.pdbx_strand_id
1 'polypeptide(L)'
;MANDMLKNIFKEKKLSYTFQSICVNRRMCVIIFLLKCVWEGFLSKARMFLEIKTYDEKLQVSDLNETDPISQNFKMNFNIWWLMFFSLTILFINVNFVNGYLPVVFIPGIDNQTSDIQKVCDEVEKLHPGTTTILVYLGGYSFSMSAMWKQIDIYRAKMDEIFKKYPDGVHILAHSQGTLIARAIIQTTPNHSVKNFLSVAGPFMGQYGIPKVVERFLETKGIFNVTRKDLYRLAYISLVQDTVSVAGYWNDPTKQKLFLKKSKFLPKINNLVDHPDYTEYKKNFLRLNNMILIGGDKEEVIIPWQTTLAGFYDKDLNIVPMEEQYGWLYVLNLSSHLQIYINDTFGLRTLDERGGLILVNISGVHHNDYFINMSYTEKI
;
A
#
# COMPACT_ATOMS: atom_id res chain seq x y z
N MET A 1 -54.72 -2.92 -4.73
CA MET A 1 -53.36 -3.44 -5.03
C MET A 1 -52.29 -2.36 -5.07
N ALA A 2 -52.32 -1.35 -5.96
CA ALA A 2 -51.31 -0.28 -5.98
C ALA A 2 -51.32 0.64 -4.73
N ASN A 3 -52.51 0.91 -4.17
CA ASN A 3 -52.66 1.71 -2.94
C ASN A 3 -52.19 1.00 -1.67
N ASP A 4 -52.19 -0.34 -1.62
CA ASP A 4 -51.71 -1.11 -0.47
C ASP A 4 -50.18 -1.28 -0.49
N MET A 5 -49.60 -1.32 -1.69
CA MET A 5 -48.15 -1.35 -1.89
C MET A 5 -47.50 -0.03 -1.45
N LEU A 6 -48.15 1.11 -1.74
CA LEU A 6 -47.72 2.44 -1.28
C LEU A 6 -47.88 2.62 0.24
N LYS A 7 -48.97 2.15 0.85
CA LYS A 7 -49.17 2.21 2.30
C LYS A 7 -48.11 1.42 3.09
N ASN A 8 -47.59 0.32 2.53
CA ASN A 8 -46.51 -0.45 3.15
C ASN A 8 -45.16 0.26 3.10
N ILE A 9 -44.87 1.02 2.03
CA ILE A 9 -43.65 1.84 1.92
C ILE A 9 -43.62 2.96 2.99
N PHE A 10 -44.79 3.52 3.36
CA PHE A 10 -44.88 4.58 4.38
C PHE A 10 -44.82 4.08 5.83
N LYS A 11 -44.90 2.76 6.08
CA LYS A 11 -44.90 2.20 7.45
C LYS A 11 -43.50 1.82 7.94
N GLU A 12 -42.52 1.71 7.06
CA GLU A 12 -41.14 1.37 7.44
C GLU A 12 -40.33 2.62 7.80
N LYS A 13 -40.37 3.00 9.09
CA LYS A 13 -39.41 3.92 9.74
C LYS A 13 -37.94 3.42 9.72
N LYS A 14 -37.59 2.41 8.90
CA LYS A 14 -36.28 1.75 8.91
C LYS A 14 -35.22 2.39 8.01
N LEU A 15 -35.60 3.27 7.07
CA LEU A 15 -34.61 3.97 6.23
C LEU A 15 -33.86 5.10 6.96
N SER A 16 -34.35 5.56 8.11
CA SER A 16 -33.73 6.68 8.85
C SER A 16 -32.39 6.33 9.51
N TYR A 17 -32.14 5.05 9.81
CA TYR A 17 -30.94 4.64 10.55
C TYR A 17 -29.77 4.24 9.63
N THR A 18 -30.03 3.94 8.36
CA THR A 18 -28.98 3.51 7.42
C THR A 18 -28.15 4.68 6.88
N PHE A 19 -28.70 5.90 6.86
CA PHE A 19 -28.02 7.07 6.29
C PHE A 19 -26.99 7.73 7.21
N GLN A 20 -27.00 7.43 8.52
CA GLN A 20 -26.09 8.07 9.48
C GLN A 20 -24.68 7.46 9.46
N SER A 21 -24.47 6.34 8.75
CA SER A 21 -23.20 5.61 8.69
C SER A 21 -22.36 5.85 7.42
N ILE A 22 -22.82 6.69 6.49
CA ILE A 22 -22.22 6.80 5.13
C ILE A 22 -21.47 8.14 4.88
N CYS A 23 -21.42 9.10 5.81
CA CYS A 23 -20.65 10.33 5.60
C CYS A 23 -19.14 10.12 5.85
N VAL A 24 -18.40 9.62 4.84
CA VAL A 24 -16.93 9.62 4.82
C VAL A 24 -16.37 10.84 4.07
N ASN A 25 -17.20 11.61 3.36
CA ASN A 25 -16.73 12.74 2.54
C ASN A 25 -17.65 13.97 2.65
N ARG A 26 -17.08 15.16 2.90
CA ARG A 26 -17.82 16.45 2.96
C ARG A 26 -18.64 16.74 1.70
N ARG A 27 -18.21 16.27 0.53
CA ARG A 27 -18.97 16.38 -0.73
C ARG A 27 -20.22 15.50 -0.73
N MET A 28 -20.15 14.33 -0.09
CA MET A 28 -21.27 13.38 0.01
C MET A 28 -22.40 13.93 0.89
N CYS A 29 -22.08 14.65 1.96
CA CYS A 29 -23.10 15.23 2.84
C CYS A 29 -23.88 16.39 2.16
N VAL A 30 -23.23 17.21 1.32
CA VAL A 30 -23.91 18.26 0.52
C VAL A 30 -24.87 17.64 -0.51
N ILE A 31 -24.48 16.51 -1.12
CA ILE A 31 -25.27 15.83 -2.14
C ILE A 31 -26.46 15.08 -1.51
N ILE A 32 -26.27 14.41 -0.37
CA ILE A 32 -27.37 13.80 0.41
C ILE A 32 -28.40 14.86 0.81
N PHE A 33 -27.94 16.06 1.19
CA PHE A 33 -28.83 17.18 1.50
C PHE A 33 -29.65 17.62 0.27
N LEU A 34 -29.04 17.75 -0.90
CA LEU A 34 -29.75 18.11 -2.13
C LEU A 34 -30.76 17.03 -2.57
N LEU A 35 -30.42 15.75 -2.47
CA LEU A 35 -31.34 14.64 -2.75
C LEU A 35 -32.54 14.62 -1.81
N LYS A 36 -32.30 14.91 -0.52
CA LYS A 36 -33.37 15.07 0.47
C LYS A 36 -34.31 16.23 0.09
N CYS A 37 -33.78 17.37 -0.34
CA CYS A 37 -34.60 18.50 -0.79
C CYS A 37 -35.44 18.15 -2.03
N VAL A 38 -34.89 17.41 -3.00
CA VAL A 38 -35.62 16.96 -4.20
C VAL A 38 -36.72 15.97 -3.82
N TRP A 39 -36.43 15.01 -2.94
CA TRP A 39 -37.40 14.02 -2.45
C TRP A 39 -38.53 14.66 -1.64
N GLU A 40 -38.21 15.60 -0.75
CA GLU A 40 -39.22 16.33 0.02
C GLU A 40 -40.09 17.23 -0.88
N GLY A 41 -39.49 17.86 -1.90
CA GLY A 41 -40.23 18.59 -2.93
C GLY A 41 -41.20 17.71 -3.73
N PHE A 42 -40.79 16.48 -4.06
CA PHE A 42 -41.64 15.48 -4.71
C PHE A 42 -42.80 15.05 -3.80
N LEU A 43 -42.52 14.73 -2.53
CA LEU A 43 -43.55 14.31 -1.56
C LEU A 43 -44.60 15.41 -1.31
N SER A 44 -44.18 16.67 -1.27
CA SER A 44 -45.08 17.82 -1.11
C SER A 44 -46.06 17.93 -2.29
N LYS A 45 -45.57 17.86 -3.53
CA LYS A 45 -46.42 17.92 -4.74
C LYS A 45 -47.31 16.68 -4.91
N ALA A 46 -46.81 15.49 -4.55
CA ALA A 46 -47.59 14.26 -4.58
C ALA A 46 -48.76 14.28 -3.57
N ARG A 47 -48.56 14.85 -2.37
CA ARG A 47 -49.65 15.09 -1.41
C ARG A 47 -50.68 16.07 -1.94
N MET A 48 -50.23 17.18 -2.50
CA MET A 48 -51.12 18.19 -3.08
C MET A 48 -52.01 17.57 -4.19
N PHE A 49 -51.46 16.67 -4.99
CA PHE A 49 -52.21 15.97 -6.04
C PHE A 49 -53.21 14.94 -5.49
N LEU A 50 -52.84 14.20 -4.44
CA LEU A 50 -53.76 13.30 -3.73
C LEU A 50 -54.91 14.08 -3.08
N GLU A 51 -54.63 15.25 -2.51
CA GLU A 51 -55.63 16.15 -1.95
C GLU A 51 -56.58 16.67 -3.03
N ILE A 52 -56.07 17.10 -4.19
CA ILE A 52 -56.88 17.52 -5.35
C ILE A 52 -57.76 16.37 -5.85
N LYS A 53 -57.22 15.15 -6.00
CA LYS A 53 -58.01 13.97 -6.41
C LYS A 53 -59.11 13.60 -5.42
N THR A 54 -58.85 13.71 -4.11
CA THR A 54 -59.89 13.51 -3.08
C THR A 54 -60.91 14.64 -3.02
N TYR A 55 -60.58 15.83 -3.54
CA TYR A 55 -61.50 16.95 -3.68
C TYR A 55 -62.42 16.76 -4.90
N ASP A 56 -61.87 16.28 -6.02
CA ASP A 56 -62.62 15.87 -7.21
C ASP A 56 -63.50 14.63 -6.98
N GLU A 57 -63.09 13.65 -6.16
CA GLU A 57 -63.97 12.51 -5.84
C GLU A 57 -65.19 12.91 -4.98
N LYS A 58 -65.17 14.08 -4.33
CA LYS A 58 -66.29 14.61 -3.53
C LYS A 58 -67.27 15.47 -4.33
N LEU A 59 -66.86 15.99 -5.47
CA LEU A 59 -67.71 16.70 -6.44
C LEU A 59 -67.86 15.75 -7.62
N GLN A 60 -69.01 15.10 -7.82
CA GLN A 60 -69.23 14.18 -8.95
C GLN A 60 -69.04 14.87 -10.33
N VAL A 61 -67.80 15.07 -10.76
CA VAL A 61 -67.42 15.62 -12.06
C VAL A 61 -66.86 14.44 -12.85
N SER A 62 -67.79 13.71 -13.46
CA SER A 62 -67.48 12.79 -14.55
C SER A 62 -67.14 13.63 -15.79
N ASP A 63 -65.84 13.78 -16.08
CA ASP A 63 -65.24 13.88 -17.42
C ASP A 63 -63.97 14.74 -17.39
N LEU A 64 -62.88 14.18 -16.87
CA LEU A 64 -61.54 14.62 -17.27
C LEU A 64 -61.14 13.84 -18.52
N ASN A 65 -61.55 14.33 -19.69
CA ASN A 65 -61.08 13.88 -20.98
C ASN A 65 -59.54 13.97 -21.05
N GLU A 66 -58.88 12.98 -21.66
CA GLU A 66 -57.42 12.91 -21.83
C GLU A 66 -56.79 14.11 -22.60
N THR A 67 -57.63 15.02 -23.10
CA THR A 67 -57.26 16.26 -23.82
C THR A 67 -57.24 17.51 -22.93
N ASP A 68 -57.54 17.43 -21.63
CA ASP A 68 -57.49 18.59 -20.73
C ASP A 68 -56.04 19.13 -20.60
N PRO A 69 -55.79 20.42 -20.91
CA PRO A 69 -54.51 21.08 -20.73
C PRO A 69 -53.87 20.84 -19.37
N ILE A 70 -54.64 20.75 -18.28
CA ILE A 70 -54.12 20.54 -16.93
C ILE A 70 -53.53 19.14 -16.76
N SER A 71 -54.22 18.12 -17.28
CA SER A 71 -53.77 16.72 -17.29
C SER A 71 -52.53 16.53 -18.17
N GLN A 72 -52.49 17.16 -19.35
CA GLN A 72 -51.32 17.14 -20.23
C GLN A 72 -50.12 17.86 -19.62
N ASN A 73 -50.31 19.03 -19.00
CA ASN A 73 -49.24 19.76 -18.32
C ASN A 73 -48.70 18.96 -17.13
N PHE A 74 -49.56 18.21 -16.43
CA PHE A 74 -49.14 17.32 -15.34
C PHE A 74 -48.34 16.11 -15.83
N LYS A 75 -48.81 15.40 -16.88
CA LYS A 75 -48.05 14.30 -17.52
C LYS A 75 -46.69 14.79 -18.04
N MET A 76 -46.67 15.97 -18.67
CA MET A 76 -45.43 16.56 -19.18
C MET A 76 -44.47 16.92 -18.05
N ASN A 77 -44.96 17.55 -16.97
CA ASN A 77 -44.15 17.82 -15.78
C ASN A 77 -43.64 16.52 -15.14
N PHE A 78 -44.49 15.50 -14.97
CA PHE A 78 -44.11 14.20 -14.40
C PHE A 78 -42.99 13.52 -15.19
N ASN A 79 -43.05 13.56 -16.53
CA ASN A 79 -42.00 13.06 -17.40
C ASN A 79 -40.68 13.85 -17.26
N ILE A 80 -40.75 15.18 -17.10
CA ILE A 80 -39.57 16.02 -16.84
C ILE A 80 -38.92 15.66 -15.50
N TRP A 81 -39.70 15.48 -14.44
CA TRP A 81 -39.18 15.06 -13.13
C TRP A 81 -38.54 13.67 -13.16
N TRP A 82 -39.13 12.73 -13.91
CA TRP A 82 -38.54 11.41 -14.15
C TRP A 82 -37.24 11.48 -14.94
N LEU A 83 -37.18 12.31 -15.99
CA LEU A 83 -35.95 12.53 -16.76
C LEU A 83 -34.86 13.18 -15.92
N MET A 84 -35.21 14.13 -15.05
CA MET A 84 -34.26 14.74 -14.10
C MET A 84 -33.76 13.73 -13.07
N PHE A 85 -34.64 12.89 -12.53
CA PHE A 85 -34.27 11.83 -11.58
C PHE A 85 -33.36 10.77 -12.22
N PHE A 86 -33.68 10.31 -13.44
CA PHE A 86 -32.83 9.39 -14.21
C PHE A 86 -31.49 10.03 -14.59
N SER A 87 -31.48 11.30 -15.00
CA SER A 87 -30.23 12.01 -15.32
C SER A 87 -29.36 12.18 -14.08
N LEU A 88 -29.95 12.49 -12.92
CA LEU A 88 -29.23 12.62 -11.65
C LEU A 88 -28.74 11.27 -11.13
N THR A 89 -29.48 10.18 -11.32
CA THR A 89 -29.02 8.82 -10.97
C THR A 89 -27.95 8.32 -11.93
N ILE A 90 -28.03 8.62 -13.23
CA ILE A 90 -26.95 8.36 -14.19
C ILE A 90 -25.71 9.18 -13.83
N LEU A 91 -25.85 10.45 -13.46
CA LEU A 91 -24.75 11.26 -12.91
C LEU A 91 -24.20 10.65 -11.62
N PHE A 92 -25.05 10.15 -10.71
CA PHE A 92 -24.64 9.49 -9.48
C PHE A 92 -23.85 8.20 -9.75
N ILE A 93 -24.27 7.41 -10.73
CA ILE A 93 -23.54 6.23 -11.19
C ILE A 93 -22.18 6.66 -11.74
N ASN A 94 -22.14 7.62 -12.67
CA ASN A 94 -20.89 8.08 -13.29
C ASN A 94 -19.92 8.75 -12.29
N VAL A 95 -20.41 9.51 -11.31
CA VAL A 95 -19.58 10.17 -10.28
C VAL A 95 -19.00 9.15 -9.29
N ASN A 96 -19.70 8.04 -9.01
CA ASN A 96 -19.15 6.94 -8.22
C ASN A 96 -18.10 6.10 -8.97
N PHE A 97 -18.06 6.18 -10.30
CA PHE A 97 -17.09 5.46 -11.14
C PHE A 97 -15.79 6.25 -11.41
N VAL A 98 -15.69 7.52 -11.01
CA VAL A 98 -14.42 8.27 -11.08
C VAL A 98 -13.68 8.15 -9.75
N ASN A 99 -13.34 6.93 -9.34
CA ASN A 99 -12.27 6.73 -8.37
C ASN A 99 -10.95 6.76 -9.15
N GLY A 100 -10.24 7.89 -9.10
CA GLY A 100 -8.88 7.95 -9.61
C GLY A 100 -7.97 6.98 -8.86
N TYR A 101 -7.00 6.40 -9.55
CA TYR A 101 -6.00 5.53 -8.94
C TYR A 101 -5.20 6.30 -7.87
N LEU A 102 -4.83 5.62 -6.77
CA LEU A 102 -3.95 6.21 -5.77
C LEU A 102 -2.57 6.48 -6.38
N PRO A 103 -1.86 7.54 -5.96
CA PRO A 103 -0.51 7.79 -6.42
C PRO A 103 0.44 6.63 -6.11
N VAL A 104 1.38 6.39 -7.02
CA VAL A 104 2.43 5.39 -6.86
C VAL A 104 3.76 6.09 -6.64
N VAL A 105 4.38 5.83 -5.50
CA VAL A 105 5.68 6.39 -5.11
C VAL A 105 6.77 5.37 -5.38
N PHE A 106 7.78 5.76 -6.13
CA PHE A 106 8.91 4.91 -6.49
C PHE A 106 10.15 5.25 -5.66
N ILE A 107 10.73 4.24 -5.00
CA ILE A 107 11.96 4.36 -4.21
C ILE A 107 13.06 3.44 -4.78
N PRO A 108 14.12 4.00 -5.38
CA PRO A 108 15.19 3.23 -6.01
C PRO A 108 16.15 2.57 -5.03
N GLY A 109 16.94 1.62 -5.56
CA GLY A 109 18.07 1.00 -4.87
C GLY A 109 19.40 1.71 -5.11
N ILE A 110 20.49 0.98 -4.85
CA ILE A 110 21.86 1.44 -5.11
C ILE A 110 22.06 1.55 -6.62
N ASP A 111 22.60 2.69 -7.08
CA ASP A 111 23.04 2.90 -8.47
C ASP A 111 21.95 2.73 -9.55
N ASN A 112 20.66 2.74 -9.17
CA ASN A 112 19.58 2.66 -10.14
C ASN A 112 19.59 3.92 -11.04
N GLN A 113 19.76 3.71 -12.35
CA GLN A 113 19.66 4.77 -13.34
C GLN A 113 18.21 5.27 -13.42
N THR A 114 18.03 6.58 -13.37
CA THR A 114 16.69 7.22 -13.35
C THR A 114 15.85 6.88 -14.59
N SER A 115 16.49 6.55 -15.73
CA SER A 115 15.84 6.19 -16.99
C SER A 115 15.04 4.88 -16.91
N ASP A 116 15.46 3.90 -16.11
CA ASP A 116 14.75 2.63 -16.02
C ASP A 116 13.50 2.76 -15.16
N ILE A 117 13.52 3.65 -14.17
CA ILE A 117 12.37 3.92 -13.31
C ILE A 117 11.30 4.71 -14.06
N GLN A 118 11.70 5.61 -14.96
CA GLN A 118 10.74 6.33 -15.80
C GLN A 118 9.92 5.37 -16.67
N LYS A 119 10.52 4.31 -17.23
CA LYS A 119 9.80 3.29 -17.99
C LYS A 119 8.70 2.62 -17.17
N VAL A 120 8.96 2.36 -15.88
CA VAL A 120 7.94 1.79 -14.98
C VAL A 120 6.82 2.79 -14.73
N CYS A 121 7.15 4.07 -14.51
CA CYS A 121 6.14 5.13 -14.38
C CYS A 121 5.25 5.20 -15.63
N ASP A 122 5.86 5.18 -16.81
CA ASP A 122 5.15 5.24 -18.09
C ASP A 122 4.22 4.03 -18.28
N GLU A 123 4.65 2.83 -17.88
CA GLU A 123 3.80 1.64 -17.95
C GLU A 123 2.65 1.68 -16.95
N VAL A 124 2.90 2.18 -15.73
CA VAL A 124 1.83 2.38 -14.74
C VAL A 124 0.79 3.35 -15.27
N GLU A 125 1.19 4.44 -15.90
CA GLU A 125 0.25 5.38 -16.51
C GLU A 125 -0.50 4.77 -17.70
N LYS A 126 0.16 3.91 -18.49
CA LYS A 126 -0.46 3.20 -19.61
C LYS A 126 -1.50 2.17 -19.15
N LEU A 127 -1.19 1.37 -18.14
CA LEU A 127 -2.09 0.35 -17.58
C LEU A 127 -3.18 0.97 -16.70
N HIS A 128 -2.87 2.07 -16.02
CA HIS A 128 -3.77 2.79 -15.12
C HIS A 128 -3.80 4.29 -15.46
N PRO A 129 -4.54 4.69 -16.53
CA PRO A 129 -4.59 6.08 -16.97
C PRO A 129 -5.01 7.05 -15.87
N GLY A 130 -4.26 8.14 -15.73
CA GLY A 130 -4.47 9.18 -14.71
C GLY A 130 -3.82 8.88 -13.35
N THR A 131 -3.10 7.77 -13.20
CA THR A 131 -2.31 7.48 -11.99
C THR A 131 -1.17 8.49 -11.85
N THR A 132 -1.08 9.14 -10.69
CA THR A 132 0.05 10.02 -10.39
C THR A 132 1.26 9.18 -9.97
N THR A 133 2.34 9.21 -10.76
CA THR A 133 3.61 8.55 -10.41
C THR A 133 4.60 9.55 -9.81
N ILE A 134 5.25 9.19 -8.71
CA ILE A 134 6.19 10.06 -7.98
C ILE A 134 7.51 9.33 -7.79
N LEU A 135 8.53 9.72 -8.54
CA LEU A 135 9.89 9.25 -8.33
C LEU A 135 10.55 10.01 -7.17
N VAL A 136 10.89 9.30 -6.10
CA VAL A 136 11.66 9.84 -4.98
C VAL A 136 13.11 9.38 -5.12
N TYR A 137 13.89 10.10 -5.90
CA TYR A 137 15.33 9.88 -6.07
C TYR A 137 16.09 11.07 -5.47
N LEU A 138 16.74 10.85 -4.32
CA LEU A 138 17.31 11.93 -3.51
C LEU A 138 18.83 12.02 -3.57
N GLY A 139 19.49 11.22 -4.41
CA GLY A 139 20.93 11.31 -4.65
C GLY A 139 21.49 10.14 -5.45
N GLY A 140 22.69 10.35 -6.02
CA GLY A 140 23.40 9.33 -6.79
C GLY A 140 24.13 8.28 -5.94
N TYR A 141 25.01 7.53 -6.60
CA TYR A 141 25.74 6.40 -6.01
C TYR A 141 26.29 6.67 -4.61
N SER A 142 27.05 7.77 -4.44
CA SER A 142 27.65 8.15 -3.15
C SER A 142 26.63 8.31 -2.02
N PHE A 143 25.43 8.81 -2.32
CA PHE A 143 24.36 8.94 -1.34
C PHE A 143 23.73 7.58 -1.01
N SER A 144 23.45 6.76 -2.03
CA SER A 144 22.92 5.38 -1.84
C SER A 144 23.89 4.45 -1.09
N MET A 145 25.17 4.79 -1.07
CA MET A 145 26.17 4.07 -0.27
C MET A 145 26.30 4.59 1.16
N SER A 146 25.67 5.70 1.52
CA SER A 146 25.72 6.25 2.88
C SER A 146 24.88 5.43 3.86
N ALA A 147 25.20 5.45 5.16
CA ALA A 147 24.52 4.64 6.17
C ALA A 147 22.98 4.72 6.08
N MET A 148 22.31 3.58 6.29
CA MET A 148 20.86 3.44 6.07
C MET A 148 20.03 4.51 6.79
N TRP A 149 20.31 4.77 8.07
CA TRP A 149 19.56 5.79 8.83
C TRP A 149 19.73 7.20 8.28
N LYS A 150 20.91 7.55 7.77
CA LYS A 150 21.14 8.85 7.12
C LYS A 150 20.28 8.99 5.86
N GLN A 151 20.18 7.94 5.06
CA GLN A 151 19.28 7.95 3.90
C GLN A 151 17.82 8.08 4.35
N ILE A 152 17.39 7.27 5.32
CA ILE A 152 16.01 7.25 5.81
C ILE A 152 15.58 8.60 6.36
N ASP A 153 16.44 9.33 7.08
CA ASP A 153 16.09 10.65 7.59
C ASP A 153 15.79 11.66 6.46
N ILE A 154 16.54 11.59 5.37
CA ILE A 154 16.35 12.44 4.19
C ILE A 154 15.12 12.01 3.40
N TYR A 155 14.94 10.71 3.18
CA TYR A 155 13.74 10.19 2.51
C TYR A 155 12.47 10.47 3.32
N ARG A 156 12.51 10.36 4.66
CA ARG A 156 11.36 10.61 5.53
C ARG A 156 10.83 12.03 5.37
N ALA A 157 11.69 13.04 5.33
CA ALA A 157 11.27 14.42 5.11
C ALA A 157 10.46 14.56 3.80
N LYS A 158 10.91 13.91 2.72
CA LYS A 158 10.18 13.93 1.45
C LYS A 158 8.87 13.13 1.49
N MET A 159 8.89 11.96 2.13
CA MET A 159 7.72 11.10 2.26
C MET A 159 6.63 11.74 3.13
N ASP A 160 6.99 12.50 4.16
CA ASP A 160 6.03 13.23 5.01
C ASP A 160 5.27 14.30 4.21
N GLU A 161 5.92 14.98 3.26
CA GLU A 161 5.23 15.88 2.33
C GLU A 161 4.21 15.14 1.46
N ILE A 162 4.60 13.96 0.95
CA ILE A 162 3.75 13.11 0.11
C ILE A 162 2.53 12.63 0.91
N PHE A 163 2.73 12.14 2.14
CA PHE A 163 1.63 11.67 2.99
C PHE A 163 0.65 12.80 3.33
N LYS A 164 1.13 14.02 3.54
CA LYS A 164 0.27 15.21 3.75
C LYS A 164 -0.49 15.60 2.48
N LYS A 165 0.15 15.49 1.31
CA LYS A 165 -0.46 15.81 0.02
C LYS A 165 -1.55 14.79 -0.38
N TYR A 166 -1.35 13.53 -0.03
CA TYR A 166 -2.26 12.42 -0.38
C TYR A 166 -2.78 11.72 0.90
N PRO A 167 -3.73 12.36 1.61
CA PRO A 167 -4.29 11.81 2.84
C PRO A 167 -5.11 10.54 2.62
N ASP A 168 -5.70 10.37 1.43
CA ASP A 168 -6.49 9.18 1.06
C ASP A 168 -5.61 7.93 0.87
N GLY A 169 -4.34 8.13 0.52
CA GLY A 169 -3.32 7.10 0.51
C GLY A 169 -2.38 7.14 -0.69
N VAL A 170 -1.33 6.33 -0.60
CA VAL A 170 -0.38 6.07 -1.70
C VAL A 170 0.00 4.60 -1.75
N HIS A 171 0.44 4.13 -2.90
CA HIS A 171 1.21 2.90 -3.04
C HIS A 171 2.71 3.23 -3.04
N ILE A 172 3.53 2.34 -2.47
CA ILE A 172 4.98 2.43 -2.61
C ILE A 172 5.45 1.24 -3.41
N LEU A 173 6.18 1.49 -4.49
CA LEU A 173 6.99 0.52 -5.20
C LEU A 173 8.46 0.82 -4.92
N ALA A 174 9.18 -0.13 -4.35
CA ALA A 174 10.59 0.05 -4.05
C ALA A 174 11.42 -1.11 -4.58
N HIS A 175 12.68 -0.83 -4.92
CA HIS A 175 13.58 -1.81 -5.52
C HIS A 175 14.89 -1.95 -4.78
N SER A 176 15.38 -3.19 -4.70
CA SER A 176 16.68 -3.49 -4.12
C SER A 176 16.81 -2.87 -2.72
N GLN A 177 17.87 -2.12 -2.42
CA GLN A 177 18.01 -1.40 -1.14
C GLN A 177 16.83 -0.47 -0.80
N GLY A 178 16.18 0.13 -1.79
CA GLY A 178 15.04 1.02 -1.60
C GLY A 178 13.89 0.38 -0.83
N THR A 179 13.76 -0.96 -0.90
CA THR A 179 12.76 -1.72 -0.14
C THR A 179 12.95 -1.59 1.38
N LEU A 180 14.20 -1.59 1.85
CA LEU A 180 14.52 -1.41 3.27
C LEU A 180 14.33 0.04 3.71
N ILE A 181 14.58 1.01 2.83
CA ILE A 181 14.29 2.43 3.07
C ILE A 181 12.77 2.63 3.23
N ALA A 182 11.99 2.16 2.26
CA ALA A 182 10.52 2.20 2.26
C ALA A 182 9.95 1.56 3.53
N ARG A 183 10.39 0.35 3.85
CA ARG A 183 9.96 -0.37 5.06
C ARG A 183 10.30 0.39 6.34
N ALA A 184 11.50 0.91 6.47
CA ALA A 184 11.89 1.68 7.65
C ALA A 184 11.05 2.96 7.79
N ILE A 185 10.73 3.64 6.69
CA ILE A 185 9.83 4.81 6.72
C ILE A 185 8.43 4.40 7.17
N ILE A 186 7.87 3.32 6.61
CA ILE A 186 6.57 2.78 7.03
C ILE A 186 6.56 2.47 8.53
N GLN A 187 7.59 1.83 9.06
CA GLN A 187 7.67 1.49 10.48
C GLN A 187 7.89 2.71 11.39
N THR A 188 8.66 3.69 10.94
CA THR A 188 9.11 4.81 11.79
C THR A 188 8.26 6.07 11.66
N THR A 189 7.38 6.16 10.67
CA THR A 189 6.50 7.33 10.47
C THR A 189 5.10 7.04 11.01
N PRO A 190 4.69 7.67 12.12
CA PRO A 190 3.34 7.51 12.62
C PRO A 190 2.34 8.09 11.62
N ASN A 191 1.18 7.43 11.50
CA ASN A 191 0.08 7.87 10.64
C ASN A 191 0.42 8.03 9.14
N HIS A 192 1.44 7.33 8.62
CA HIS A 192 1.65 7.28 7.16
C HIS A 192 0.37 6.87 6.42
N SER A 193 0.22 7.32 5.18
CA SER A 193 -0.94 7.05 4.32
C SER A 193 -0.73 5.88 3.35
N VAL A 194 0.42 5.19 3.42
CA VAL A 194 0.73 4.01 2.59
C VAL A 194 -0.34 2.93 2.73
N LYS A 195 -0.91 2.49 1.59
CA LYS A 195 -1.89 1.41 1.52
C LYS A 195 -1.24 0.09 1.12
N ASN A 196 -0.53 0.07 0.00
CA ASN A 196 0.16 -1.13 -0.47
C ASN A 196 1.65 -0.84 -0.61
N PHE A 197 2.47 -1.77 -0.16
CA PHE A 197 3.92 -1.72 -0.31
C PHE A 197 4.41 -2.89 -1.15
N LEU A 198 4.96 -2.58 -2.33
CA LEU A 198 5.55 -3.53 -3.26
C LEU A 198 7.08 -3.46 -3.10
N SER A 199 7.67 -4.55 -2.66
CA SER A 199 9.11 -4.71 -2.43
C SER A 199 9.69 -5.63 -3.49
N VAL A 200 10.36 -5.05 -4.48
CA VAL A 200 10.91 -5.75 -5.64
C VAL A 200 12.40 -6.01 -5.45
N ALA A 201 12.80 -7.27 -5.54
CA ALA A 201 14.20 -7.69 -5.40
C ALA A 201 14.86 -7.14 -4.11
N GLY A 202 14.11 -7.07 -3.01
CA GLY A 202 14.59 -6.47 -1.76
C GLY A 202 15.42 -7.41 -0.89
N PRO A 203 16.53 -6.96 -0.26
CA PRO A 203 17.25 -7.73 0.77
C PRO A 203 16.48 -7.73 2.09
N PHE A 204 15.23 -8.22 2.11
CA PHE A 204 14.29 -8.03 3.22
C PHE A 204 14.80 -8.57 4.56
N MET A 205 15.41 -9.76 4.53
CA MET A 205 16.06 -10.42 5.67
C MET A 205 17.57 -10.15 5.73
N GLY A 206 18.06 -9.23 4.91
CA GLY A 206 19.47 -8.86 4.80
C GLY A 206 20.20 -9.55 3.64
N GLN A 207 21.52 -9.36 3.63
CA GLN A 207 22.45 -9.81 2.59
C GLN A 207 23.59 -10.63 3.23
N TYR A 208 23.97 -11.73 2.59
CA TYR A 208 25.11 -12.58 2.93
C TYR A 208 25.95 -13.05 1.71
N GLY A 209 25.79 -12.41 0.56
CA GLY A 209 26.76 -12.50 -0.55
C GLY A 209 27.41 -11.15 -0.79
N ILE A 210 28.58 -11.13 -1.43
CA ILE A 210 29.23 -9.87 -1.82
C ILE A 210 28.83 -9.60 -3.27
N PRO A 211 27.92 -8.65 -3.54
CA PRO A 211 27.61 -8.29 -4.92
C PRO A 211 28.77 -7.48 -5.50
N LYS A 212 28.93 -7.52 -6.83
CA LYS A 212 30.01 -6.81 -7.55
C LYS A 212 30.12 -5.32 -7.20
N VAL A 213 29.00 -4.66 -6.91
CA VAL A 213 29.01 -3.24 -6.50
C VAL A 213 29.77 -3.04 -5.19
N VAL A 214 29.66 -3.98 -4.26
CA VAL A 214 30.37 -3.96 -2.98
C VAL A 214 31.82 -4.33 -3.16
N GLU A 215 32.12 -5.33 -4.01
CA GLU A 215 33.50 -5.66 -4.38
C GLU A 215 34.22 -4.43 -4.95
N ARG A 216 33.63 -3.77 -5.95
CA ARG A 216 34.16 -2.51 -6.52
C ARG A 216 34.34 -1.44 -5.46
N PHE A 217 33.36 -1.25 -4.58
CA PHE A 217 33.49 -0.29 -3.48
C PHE A 217 34.68 -0.62 -2.57
N LEU A 218 34.86 -1.88 -2.17
CA LEU A 218 35.99 -2.32 -1.35
C LEU A 218 37.33 -2.10 -2.07
N GLU A 219 37.40 -2.42 -3.36
CA GLU A 219 38.57 -2.16 -4.22
C GLU A 219 38.92 -0.67 -4.26
N THR A 220 37.94 0.24 -4.38
CA THR A 220 38.19 1.70 -4.32
C THR A 220 38.75 2.17 -2.97
N LYS A 221 38.60 1.36 -1.91
CA LYS A 221 39.16 1.61 -0.58
C LYS A 221 40.47 0.87 -0.32
N GLY A 222 41.03 0.20 -1.34
CA GLY A 222 42.26 -0.58 -1.22
C GLY A 222 42.09 -1.88 -0.43
N ILE A 223 40.86 -2.38 -0.32
CA ILE A 223 40.54 -3.62 0.40
C ILE A 223 40.27 -4.72 -0.63
N PHE A 224 41.12 -5.74 -0.66
CA PHE A 224 41.07 -6.83 -1.64
C PHE A 224 40.86 -8.19 -0.97
N ASN A 225 40.44 -9.19 -1.76
CA ASN A 225 40.31 -10.61 -1.36
C ASN A 225 39.39 -10.87 -0.15
N VAL A 226 38.42 -9.99 0.10
CA VAL A 226 37.44 -10.20 1.17
C VAL A 226 36.43 -11.24 0.71
N THR A 227 36.32 -12.36 1.43
CA THR A 227 35.26 -13.33 1.18
C THR A 227 34.00 -12.98 1.96
N ARG A 228 32.85 -13.53 1.57
CA ARG A 228 31.60 -13.36 2.36
C ARG A 228 31.75 -13.80 3.81
N LYS A 229 32.59 -14.81 4.09
CA LYS A 229 32.86 -15.31 5.44
C LYS A 229 33.71 -14.33 6.27
N ASP A 230 34.44 -13.43 5.61
CA ASP A 230 35.32 -12.46 6.27
C ASP A 230 34.68 -11.09 6.42
N LEU A 231 33.66 -10.78 5.60
CA LEU A 231 33.08 -9.44 5.52
C LEU A 231 32.49 -8.97 6.85
N TYR A 232 32.05 -9.87 7.74
CA TYR A 232 31.59 -9.49 9.08
C TYR A 232 32.63 -8.69 9.88
N ARG A 233 33.93 -8.93 9.65
CA ARG A 233 35.03 -8.22 10.32
C ARG A 233 35.08 -6.74 9.94
N LEU A 234 34.58 -6.40 8.75
CA LEU A 234 34.46 -5.02 8.28
C LEU A 234 33.06 -4.47 8.55
N ALA A 235 32.02 -5.21 8.15
CA ALA A 235 30.63 -4.77 8.24
C ALA A 235 30.24 -4.38 9.68
N TYR A 236 30.73 -5.09 10.70
CA TYR A 236 30.37 -4.81 12.10
C TYR A 236 31.32 -3.85 12.83
N ILE A 237 32.22 -3.17 12.11
CA ILE A 237 32.96 -2.02 12.63
C ILE A 237 32.00 -0.83 12.75
N SER A 238 32.00 -0.12 13.89
CA SER A 238 31.07 1.00 14.11
C SER A 238 31.16 2.06 13.02
N LEU A 239 32.38 2.48 12.65
CA LEU A 239 32.57 3.47 11.59
C LEU A 239 31.98 3.02 10.25
N VAL A 240 32.09 1.72 9.92
CA VAL A 240 31.52 1.15 8.69
C VAL A 240 29.99 1.14 8.77
N GLN A 241 29.40 0.78 9.92
CA GLN A 241 27.94 0.89 10.14
C GLN A 241 27.44 2.34 10.00
N ASP A 242 28.24 3.32 10.40
CA ASP A 242 27.90 4.75 10.37
C ASP A 242 28.14 5.40 9.00
N THR A 243 28.78 4.70 8.05
CA THR A 243 29.16 5.28 6.75
C THR A 243 28.70 4.48 5.54
N VAL A 244 28.52 3.16 5.64
CA VAL A 244 28.25 2.26 4.50
C VAL A 244 26.87 1.63 4.63
N SER A 245 25.99 1.86 3.65
CA SER A 245 24.61 1.37 3.64
C SER A 245 24.51 -0.15 3.81
N VAL A 246 25.28 -0.90 3.01
CA VAL A 246 25.29 -2.37 2.98
C VAL A 246 25.63 -2.99 4.33
N ALA A 247 26.49 -2.34 5.12
CA ALA A 247 26.84 -2.83 6.44
C ALA A 247 25.61 -2.89 7.36
N GLY A 248 24.68 -1.94 7.23
CA GLY A 248 23.46 -1.87 8.04
C GLY A 248 22.53 -3.08 7.87
N TYR A 249 22.61 -3.79 6.76
CA TYR A 249 21.80 -4.99 6.50
C TYR A 249 22.63 -6.22 6.11
N TRP A 250 23.93 -6.21 6.42
CA TRP A 250 24.77 -7.39 6.39
C TRP A 250 24.33 -8.35 7.51
N ASN A 251 23.75 -9.49 7.12
CA ASN A 251 23.22 -10.49 8.04
C ASN A 251 24.06 -11.77 7.91
N ASP A 252 25.07 -11.91 8.77
CA ASP A 252 25.91 -13.11 8.78
C ASP A 252 25.24 -14.21 9.63
N PRO A 253 24.71 -15.28 9.01
CA PRO A 253 24.00 -16.34 9.72
C PRO A 253 24.91 -17.12 10.70
N THR A 254 26.23 -17.08 10.50
CA THR A 254 27.21 -17.75 11.37
C THR A 254 27.67 -16.86 12.53
N LYS A 255 27.36 -15.56 12.51
CA LYS A 255 27.77 -14.56 13.51
C LYS A 255 26.59 -13.80 14.12
N GLN A 256 25.45 -14.48 14.34
CA GLN A 256 24.21 -13.84 14.83
C GLN A 256 24.35 -13.04 16.12
N LYS A 257 25.17 -13.50 17.09
CA LYS A 257 25.45 -12.70 18.31
C LYS A 257 26.11 -11.36 18.01
N LEU A 258 27.01 -11.33 17.02
CA LEU A 258 27.69 -10.11 16.60
C LEU A 258 26.76 -9.23 15.76
N PHE A 259 25.98 -9.84 14.86
CA PHE A 259 24.93 -9.16 14.08
C PHE A 259 23.97 -8.39 14.98
N LEU A 260 23.36 -9.06 15.97
CA LEU A 260 22.43 -8.43 16.92
C LEU A 260 23.10 -7.32 17.75
N LYS A 261 24.39 -7.49 18.11
CA LYS A 261 25.12 -6.52 18.94
C LYS A 261 25.64 -5.31 18.17
N LYS A 262 25.97 -5.46 16.89
CA LYS A 262 26.76 -4.47 16.14
C LYS A 262 26.05 -3.88 14.93
N SER A 263 25.10 -4.58 14.32
CA SER A 263 24.34 -4.02 13.20
C SER A 263 23.36 -2.95 13.73
N LYS A 264 23.47 -1.74 13.20
CA LYS A 264 22.72 -0.55 13.68
C LYS A 264 21.35 -0.40 13.02
N PHE A 265 21.07 -1.16 11.96
CA PHE A 265 19.90 -0.95 11.12
C PHE A 265 18.97 -2.16 11.10
N LEU A 266 19.37 -3.27 10.47
CA LEU A 266 18.46 -4.38 10.20
C LEU A 266 17.88 -5.04 11.47
N PRO A 267 18.66 -5.31 12.55
CA PRO A 267 18.09 -5.81 13.80
C PRO A 267 17.05 -4.87 14.43
N LYS A 268 17.27 -3.56 14.29
CA LYS A 268 16.38 -2.53 14.84
C LYS A 268 15.03 -2.53 14.11
N ILE A 269 15.02 -2.44 12.78
CA ILE A 269 13.76 -2.45 12.02
C ILE A 269 13.06 -3.82 12.01
N ASN A 270 13.78 -4.89 12.34
CA ASN A 270 13.20 -6.21 12.54
C ASN A 270 12.71 -6.44 13.98
N ASN A 271 12.81 -5.46 14.88
CA ASN A 271 12.39 -5.58 16.27
C ASN A 271 13.05 -6.78 16.99
N LEU A 272 14.36 -6.96 16.78
CA LEU A 272 15.14 -8.09 17.34
C LEU A 272 16.04 -7.67 18.50
N VAL A 273 16.11 -6.37 18.74
CA VAL A 273 16.82 -5.75 19.85
C VAL A 273 15.83 -4.79 20.50
N ASP A 274 15.96 -4.60 21.81
CA ASP A 274 15.09 -3.67 22.52
C ASP A 274 15.36 -2.23 22.10
N HIS A 275 14.30 -1.46 21.87
CA HIS A 275 14.34 -0.02 21.63
C HIS A 275 13.00 0.61 22.01
N PRO A 276 12.97 1.93 22.34
CA PRO A 276 11.74 2.58 22.82
C PRO A 276 10.56 2.52 21.84
N ASP A 277 10.85 2.50 20.53
CA ASP A 277 9.83 2.53 19.48
C ASP A 277 9.31 1.14 19.06
N TYR A 278 9.67 0.06 19.78
CA TYR A 278 9.39 -1.34 19.38
C TYR A 278 7.93 -1.55 18.99
N THR A 279 7.01 -1.13 19.87
CA THR A 279 5.56 -1.29 19.69
C THR A 279 5.03 -0.42 18.55
N GLU A 280 5.55 0.81 18.41
CA GLU A 280 5.12 1.72 17.37
C GLU A 280 5.55 1.24 15.98
N TYR A 281 6.73 0.61 15.84
CA TYR A 281 7.17 0.03 14.56
C TYR A 281 6.18 -1.03 14.06
N LYS A 282 5.75 -1.93 14.94
CA LYS A 282 4.75 -2.95 14.61
C LYS A 282 3.39 -2.33 14.28
N LYS A 283 2.93 -1.41 15.11
CA LYS A 283 1.65 -0.72 14.92
C LYS A 283 1.59 0.05 13.61
N ASN A 284 2.67 0.75 13.25
CA ASN A 284 2.74 1.49 12.00
C ASN A 284 2.78 0.55 10.80
N PHE A 285 3.63 -0.50 10.82
CA PHE A 285 3.66 -1.51 9.77
C PHE A 285 2.28 -2.13 9.47
N LEU A 286 1.52 -2.44 10.53
CA LEU A 286 0.18 -3.01 10.41
C LEU A 286 -0.90 -2.06 9.86
N ARG A 287 -0.56 -0.80 9.54
CA ARG A 287 -1.44 0.12 8.81
C ARG A 287 -1.51 -0.19 7.31
N LEU A 288 -0.55 -0.94 6.78
CA LEU A 288 -0.58 -1.40 5.39
C LEU A 288 -1.82 -2.27 5.17
N ASN A 289 -2.50 -2.07 4.04
CA ASN A 289 -3.49 -3.04 3.57
C ASN A 289 -2.75 -4.29 3.09
N ASN A 290 -1.78 -4.09 2.18
CA ASN A 290 -1.02 -5.17 1.58
C ASN A 290 0.48 -4.89 1.58
N MET A 291 1.25 -5.97 1.69
CA MET A 291 2.67 -6.03 1.38
C MET A 291 2.88 -7.12 0.33
N ILE A 292 3.56 -6.75 -0.76
CA ILE A 292 3.85 -7.64 -1.88
C ILE A 292 5.36 -7.78 -1.97
N LEU A 293 5.85 -9.00 -1.75
CA LEU A 293 7.25 -9.36 -1.87
C LEU A 293 7.49 -10.01 -3.23
N ILE A 294 8.37 -9.42 -4.04
CA ILE A 294 8.62 -9.86 -5.41
C ILE A 294 10.10 -10.22 -5.57
N GLY A 295 10.37 -11.41 -6.08
CA GLY A 295 11.72 -11.92 -6.31
C GLY A 295 11.72 -13.16 -7.21
N GLY A 296 12.88 -13.79 -7.39
CA GLY A 296 13.05 -14.83 -8.41
C GLY A 296 14.34 -15.62 -8.32
N ASP A 297 14.37 -16.79 -8.95
CA ASP A 297 15.46 -17.76 -8.88
C ASP A 297 16.75 -17.35 -9.61
N LYS A 298 16.66 -16.36 -10.51
CA LYS A 298 17.81 -15.80 -11.25
C LYS A 298 18.36 -14.50 -10.67
N GLU A 299 17.83 -14.06 -9.54
CA GLU A 299 18.36 -12.94 -8.78
C GLU A 299 19.79 -13.24 -8.30
N GLU A 300 20.75 -12.52 -8.88
CA GLU A 300 22.18 -12.78 -8.72
C GLU A 300 22.89 -11.77 -7.80
N VAL A 301 22.24 -10.67 -7.45
CA VAL A 301 22.80 -9.59 -6.61
C VAL A 301 22.42 -9.81 -5.15
N ILE A 302 21.15 -10.12 -4.91
CA ILE A 302 20.60 -10.35 -3.58
C ILE A 302 20.82 -11.80 -3.17
N ILE A 303 21.59 -12.01 -2.09
CA ILE A 303 22.09 -13.35 -1.73
C ILE A 303 21.83 -13.61 -0.24
N PRO A 304 21.11 -14.68 0.13
CA PRO A 304 20.39 -15.59 -0.76
C PRO A 304 19.18 -14.90 -1.41
N TRP A 305 18.81 -15.26 -2.64
CA TRP A 305 17.69 -14.60 -3.33
C TRP A 305 16.37 -14.74 -2.58
N GLN A 306 16.19 -15.81 -1.79
CA GLN A 306 14.99 -16.06 -0.98
C GLN A 306 14.72 -14.96 0.07
N THR A 307 15.72 -14.14 0.41
CA THR A 307 15.52 -12.93 1.23
C THR A 307 14.52 -11.97 0.59
N THR A 308 14.35 -11.98 -0.74
CA THR A 308 13.32 -11.20 -1.44
C THR A 308 11.90 -11.62 -1.07
N LEU A 309 11.72 -12.86 -0.62
CA LEU A 309 10.47 -13.47 -0.17
C LEU A 309 10.52 -13.81 1.34
N ALA A 310 11.29 -13.04 2.12
CA ALA A 310 11.43 -13.17 3.57
C ALA A 310 12.01 -14.51 4.09
N GLY A 311 12.59 -15.35 3.23
CA GLY A 311 13.43 -16.48 3.62
C GLY A 311 14.88 -16.08 3.90
N PHE A 312 15.64 -16.91 4.63
CA PHE A 312 17.08 -16.64 4.83
C PHE A 312 17.88 -17.89 5.19
N TYR A 313 19.20 -17.75 5.28
CA TYR A 313 20.08 -18.83 5.74
C TYR A 313 19.90 -19.14 7.23
N ASP A 314 20.00 -20.43 7.57
CA ASP A 314 20.30 -20.90 8.91
C ASP A 314 21.81 -20.81 9.23
N LYS A 315 22.23 -21.18 10.45
CA LYS A 315 23.64 -21.14 10.89
C LYS A 315 24.56 -22.07 10.08
N ASP A 316 23.98 -23.10 9.49
CA ASP A 316 24.66 -24.12 8.70
C ASP A 316 24.58 -23.80 7.19
N LEU A 317 24.01 -22.63 6.84
CA LEU A 317 23.80 -22.10 5.49
C LEU A 317 22.76 -22.85 4.65
N ASN A 318 21.82 -23.55 5.28
CA ASN A 318 20.62 -24.05 4.60
C ASN A 318 19.60 -22.92 4.45
N ILE A 319 18.82 -22.95 3.38
CA ILE A 319 17.74 -21.97 3.16
C ILE A 319 16.53 -22.36 4.01
N VAL A 320 16.06 -21.42 4.82
CA VAL A 320 14.85 -21.52 5.63
C VAL A 320 13.80 -20.56 5.07
N PRO A 321 12.64 -21.07 4.59
CA PRO A 321 11.49 -20.26 4.21
C PRO A 321 10.96 -19.39 5.36
N MET A 322 10.17 -18.37 5.05
CA MET A 322 9.65 -17.41 6.04
C MET A 322 8.81 -18.11 7.13
N GLU A 323 7.93 -19.01 6.72
CA GLU A 323 6.98 -19.75 7.54
C GLU A 323 7.68 -20.81 8.40
N GLU A 324 8.85 -21.28 7.94
CA GLU A 324 9.66 -22.31 8.57
C GLU A 324 10.75 -21.74 9.49
N GLN A 325 10.70 -20.45 9.83
CA GLN A 325 11.59 -19.81 10.82
C GLN A 325 11.40 -20.35 12.27
N TYR A 326 11.03 -21.62 12.41
CA TYR A 326 10.99 -22.37 13.66
C TYR A 326 12.37 -22.37 14.30
N GLY A 327 12.44 -21.76 15.48
CA GLY A 327 13.43 -22.19 16.44
C GLY A 327 13.15 -23.64 16.78
N TRP A 328 14.16 -24.48 16.66
CA TRP A 328 14.24 -25.73 17.41
C TRP A 328 13.93 -25.41 18.87
N LEU A 329 12.71 -25.75 19.28
CA LEU A 329 12.13 -25.40 20.57
C LEU A 329 12.70 -26.34 21.64
N TYR A 330 13.17 -25.75 22.74
CA TYR A 330 13.67 -26.41 23.96
C TYR A 330 14.91 -27.31 23.78
N VAL A 331 16.10 -26.77 24.07
CA VAL A 331 17.12 -27.32 24.99
C VAL A 331 18.36 -26.41 24.89
N LEU A 332 18.64 -25.71 26.00
CA LEU A 332 19.89 -25.00 26.32
C LEU A 332 20.23 -23.74 25.49
N ASN A 333 19.97 -22.58 26.09
CA ASN A 333 20.78 -21.35 26.04
C ASN A 333 21.92 -21.33 25.00
N LEU A 334 21.66 -21.15 23.70
CA LEU A 334 22.61 -20.59 22.71
C LEU A 334 22.03 -20.72 21.29
N SER A 335 21.61 -19.58 20.71
CA SER A 335 21.81 -19.18 19.30
C SER A 335 21.22 -20.06 18.19
N SER A 336 20.39 -19.49 17.32
CA SER A 336 20.82 -19.17 15.93
C SER A 336 19.72 -18.89 14.89
N HIS A 337 18.43 -18.82 15.24
CA HIS A 337 17.42 -18.32 14.29
C HIS A 337 16.65 -17.11 14.82
N LEU A 338 16.60 -16.10 13.95
CA LEU A 338 15.83 -14.88 14.08
C LEU A 338 14.36 -15.25 13.88
N GLN A 339 13.62 -15.48 14.98
CA GLN A 339 12.20 -15.86 14.94
C GLN A 339 11.31 -14.65 14.61
N ILE A 340 11.49 -14.02 13.46
CA ILE A 340 10.78 -12.79 13.08
C ILE A 340 9.31 -13.08 12.86
N TYR A 341 9.01 -14.04 11.98
CA TYR A 341 7.64 -14.35 11.60
C TYR A 341 6.87 -14.97 12.77
N ILE A 342 7.43 -15.99 13.43
CA ILE A 342 6.76 -16.71 14.51
C ILE A 342 6.45 -15.81 15.71
N ASN A 343 7.41 -14.98 16.15
CA ASN A 343 7.20 -14.04 17.24
C ASN A 343 6.49 -12.77 16.79
N ASP A 344 6.19 -12.66 15.50
CA ASP A 344 5.51 -11.53 14.88
C ASP A 344 6.12 -10.18 15.29
N THR A 345 7.45 -10.10 15.24
CA THR A 345 8.22 -9.03 15.92
C THR A 345 7.83 -7.63 15.46
N PHE A 346 7.50 -7.48 14.16
CA PHE A 346 7.03 -6.23 13.58
C PHE A 346 5.66 -6.33 12.88
N GLY A 347 4.92 -7.43 13.03
CA GLY A 347 3.59 -7.58 12.45
C GLY A 347 3.51 -8.32 11.11
N LEU A 348 4.59 -8.96 10.64
CA LEU A 348 4.58 -9.70 9.37
C LEU A 348 3.58 -10.86 9.38
N ARG A 349 3.55 -11.63 10.45
CA ARG A 349 2.62 -12.76 10.60
C ARG A 349 1.19 -12.26 10.79
N THR A 350 0.99 -11.21 11.57
CA THR A 350 -0.34 -10.59 11.70
C THR A 350 -0.86 -10.08 10.34
N LEU A 351 0.02 -9.49 9.52
CA LEU A 351 -0.34 -9.02 8.17
C LEU A 351 -0.68 -10.20 7.24
N ASP A 352 0.08 -11.29 7.33
CA ASP A 352 -0.12 -12.50 6.54
C ASP A 352 -1.42 -13.23 6.93
N GLU A 353 -1.66 -13.47 8.22
CA GLU A 353 -2.86 -14.16 8.73
C GLU A 353 -4.16 -13.43 8.35
N ARG A 354 -4.12 -12.11 8.11
CA ARG A 354 -5.28 -11.33 7.60
C ARG A 354 -5.35 -11.24 6.07
N GLY A 355 -4.49 -11.95 5.34
CA GLY A 355 -4.45 -11.98 3.88
C GLY A 355 -3.77 -10.77 3.23
N GLY A 356 -3.00 -9.99 4.00
CA GLY A 356 -2.32 -8.79 3.52
C GLY A 356 -0.87 -9.01 3.07
N LEU A 357 -0.34 -10.25 3.12
CA LEU A 357 0.99 -10.57 2.60
C LEU A 357 0.85 -11.38 1.30
N ILE A 358 1.56 -10.96 0.25
CA ILE A 358 1.56 -11.63 -1.05
C ILE A 358 3.01 -11.89 -1.44
N LEU A 359 3.34 -13.15 -1.74
CA LEU A 359 4.65 -13.56 -2.23
C LEU A 359 4.57 -13.84 -3.73
N VAL A 360 5.38 -13.16 -4.53
CA VAL A 360 5.41 -13.29 -5.99
C VAL A 360 6.80 -13.76 -6.41
N ASN A 361 6.87 -15.02 -6.87
CA ASN A 361 8.08 -15.58 -7.45
C ASN A 361 8.01 -15.45 -8.99
N ILE A 362 8.87 -14.60 -9.56
CA ILE A 362 9.04 -14.45 -11.00
C ILE A 362 10.34 -15.16 -11.40
N SER A 363 10.19 -16.34 -12.01
CA SER A 363 11.36 -17.09 -12.46
C SER A 363 12.03 -16.43 -13.68
N GLY A 364 13.36 -16.58 -13.79
CA GLY A 364 14.10 -16.14 -14.97
C GLY A 364 14.50 -14.66 -15.00
N VAL A 365 14.25 -13.89 -13.93
CA VAL A 365 14.51 -12.45 -13.87
C VAL A 365 15.84 -12.16 -13.17
N HIS A 366 16.69 -11.38 -13.83
CA HIS A 366 17.91 -10.85 -13.23
C HIS A 366 17.64 -9.55 -12.46
N HIS A 367 18.54 -9.19 -11.54
CA HIS A 367 18.32 -8.07 -10.61
C HIS A 367 17.89 -6.76 -11.28
N ASN A 368 18.53 -6.41 -12.40
CA ASN A 368 18.24 -5.15 -13.09
C ASN A 368 17.02 -5.24 -14.02
N ASP A 369 16.52 -6.44 -14.32
CA ASP A 369 15.49 -6.66 -15.32
C ASP A 369 14.07 -6.49 -14.77
N TYR A 370 13.88 -6.52 -13.45
CA TYR A 370 12.56 -6.38 -12.82
C TYR A 370 11.79 -5.13 -13.24
N PHE A 371 12.50 -4.06 -13.61
CA PHE A 371 11.92 -2.78 -14.05
C PHE A 371 12.20 -2.41 -15.50
N ILE A 372 13.13 -3.12 -16.16
CA ILE A 372 13.49 -2.86 -17.55
C ILE A 372 12.62 -3.70 -18.49
N ASN A 373 12.24 -4.91 -18.09
CA ASN A 373 11.46 -5.81 -18.91
C ASN A 373 9.97 -5.68 -18.62
N MET A 374 9.26 -5.15 -19.61
CA MET A 374 7.81 -4.88 -19.57
C MET A 374 6.96 -6.09 -19.21
N SER A 375 7.37 -7.30 -19.61
CA SER A 375 6.64 -8.52 -19.28
C SER A 375 6.63 -8.85 -17.78
N TYR A 376 7.61 -8.33 -17.04
CA TYR A 376 7.64 -8.42 -15.58
C TYR A 376 6.91 -7.24 -14.95
N THR A 377 7.03 -6.04 -15.52
CA THR A 377 6.27 -4.86 -15.07
C THR A 377 4.77 -5.10 -15.12
N GLU A 378 4.23 -5.80 -16.13
CA GLU A 378 2.81 -6.16 -16.20
C GLU A 378 2.37 -7.14 -15.09
N LYS A 379 3.30 -7.90 -14.50
CA LYS A 379 3.03 -8.83 -13.39
C LYS A 379 3.13 -8.15 -12.02
N ILE A 380 3.78 -6.99 -11.95
CA ILE A 380 4.02 -6.18 -10.73
C ILE A 380 2.88 -5.19 -10.59
#